data_AF-A0A1H5WZW6-F1
#
_entry.id   AF-A0A1H5WZW6-F1
#
_cell.length_a   1.000
_cell.length_b   1.000
_cell.length_c   1.000
_cell.angle_alpha   90.00
_cell.angle_beta   90.00
_cell.angle_gamma   90.00
#
_symmetry.space_group_name_H-M   'P 1'
#
loop_
_entity.id
_entity.type
_entity.pdbx_description
1 polymer ?
#
loop_
_entity_poly.entity_id
_entity_poly.type
_entity_poly.pdbx_seq_one_letter_code
_entity_poly.pdbx_strand_id
1 'polypeptide(L)'
;MKNIRFYEAEKYNSDDYEKVENMIYKTTDKKTYGESLALKGCSDTELVSKLLKSEDWAQGSRKFLENYMILTYDGKRYYRKIENIGTDDDIVWEDLHDPNEKDVIYVTSVVFEPEPELEENEPSDPYVSQYPLDDILDKFFVYCNDMYEKENESDKNHSYVEFASEKIDDIKKLLSIIGKHVYNKLEGEYVYLKIE
;
A
#
# COMPACT_ATOMS: atom_id res chain seq x y z
N MET A 1 13.32 -11.05 13.06
CA MET A 1 13.95 -10.10 12.13
C MET A 1 15.21 -9.65 12.82
N LYS A 2 16.35 -10.15 12.36
CA LYS A 2 17.66 -9.75 12.87
C LYS A 2 18.49 -9.07 11.81
N ASN A 3 19.62 -8.51 12.24
CA ASN A 3 20.59 -7.85 11.36
C ASN A 3 19.95 -6.77 10.48
N ILE A 4 18.93 -6.08 11.04
CA ILE A 4 18.17 -5.07 10.32
C ILE A 4 19.10 -3.91 9.98
N ARG A 5 19.21 -3.61 8.69
CA ARG A 5 20.08 -2.58 8.15
C ARG A 5 19.38 -1.82 7.04
N PHE A 6 19.90 -0.63 6.74
CA PHE A 6 19.41 0.15 5.62
C PHE A 6 19.60 -0.61 4.29
N TYR A 7 18.60 -0.52 3.43
CA TYR A 7 18.70 -0.90 2.03
C TYR A 7 18.62 0.37 1.19
N GLU A 8 19.69 0.69 0.45
CA GLU A 8 19.71 1.81 -0.48
C GLU A 8 19.27 1.33 -1.87
N ALA A 9 17.95 1.31 -2.08
CA ALA A 9 17.36 0.85 -3.33
C ALA A 9 17.75 1.76 -4.51
N GLU A 10 18.01 1.17 -5.68
CA GLU A 10 18.43 1.91 -6.88
C GLU A 10 17.42 2.99 -7.30
N LYS A 11 16.12 2.76 -7.04
CA LYS A 11 15.02 3.68 -7.37
C LYS A 11 15.17 5.05 -6.71
N TYR A 12 15.85 5.14 -5.57
CA TYR A 12 16.13 6.39 -4.88
C TYR A 12 17.08 7.34 -5.62
N ASN A 13 17.76 6.86 -6.66
CA ASN A 13 18.60 7.69 -7.54
C ASN A 13 17.80 8.40 -8.65
N SER A 14 16.49 8.17 -8.74
CA SER A 14 15.63 8.82 -9.74
C SER A 14 15.10 10.17 -9.25
N ASP A 15 14.67 11.03 -10.18
CA ASP A 15 14.10 12.34 -9.89
C ASP A 15 12.74 12.28 -9.15
N ASP A 16 12.15 11.08 -9.01
CA ASP A 16 10.92 10.84 -8.24
C ASP A 16 11.15 10.86 -6.72
N TYR A 17 12.42 10.84 -6.26
CA TYR A 17 12.76 10.79 -4.83
C TYR A 17 13.69 11.95 -4.44
N GLU A 18 13.35 12.63 -3.35
CA GLU A 18 14.17 13.68 -2.73
C GLU A 18 14.73 13.16 -1.41
N LYS A 19 16.06 13.02 -1.29
CA LYS A 19 16.69 12.66 0.00
C LYS A 19 16.57 13.82 0.98
N VAL A 20 15.77 13.64 2.03
CA VAL A 20 15.53 14.68 3.04
C VAL A 20 16.41 14.50 4.28
N GLU A 21 16.70 13.26 4.64
CA GLU A 21 17.61 12.90 5.74
C GLU A 21 18.39 11.61 5.41
N ASN A 22 19.27 11.18 6.31
CA ASN A 22 20.02 9.94 6.10
C ASN A 22 19.07 8.76 5.94
N MET A 23 19.06 8.17 4.74
CA MET A 23 18.20 7.05 4.33
C MET A 23 16.69 7.31 4.42
N ILE A 24 16.28 8.58 4.49
CA ILE A 24 14.87 8.97 4.39
C ILE A 24 14.68 9.79 3.12
N TYR A 25 13.74 9.35 2.31
CA TYR A 25 13.42 9.98 1.03
C TYR A 25 11.99 10.47 1.05
N LYS A 26 11.73 11.60 0.43
CA LYS A 26 10.40 12.13 0.19
C LYS A 26 10.02 11.82 -1.25
N THR A 27 8.82 11.33 -1.45
CA THR A 27 8.27 11.05 -2.79
C THR A 27 6.77 11.33 -2.80
N THR A 28 6.13 11.04 -3.91
CA THR A 28 4.68 11.14 -4.07
C THR A 28 4.10 9.75 -4.24
N ASP A 29 3.09 9.42 -3.44
CA ASP A 29 2.27 8.23 -3.66
C ASP A 29 1.42 8.44 -4.93
N LYS A 30 1.80 7.76 -6.02
CA LYS A 30 1.11 7.84 -7.31
C LYS A 30 0.03 6.75 -7.34
N LYS A 31 -1.06 6.93 -6.60
CA LYS A 31 -2.23 6.04 -6.70
C LYS A 31 -2.82 6.15 -8.11
N THR A 32 -2.77 5.08 -8.90
CA THR A 32 -3.41 5.07 -10.21
C THR A 32 -4.85 4.56 -10.11
N TYR A 33 -5.72 5.02 -11.01
CA TYR A 33 -7.09 4.54 -11.02
C TYR A 33 -7.18 3.02 -11.16
N GLY A 34 -8.04 2.42 -10.34
CA GLY A 34 -8.31 0.99 -10.38
C GLY A 34 -7.28 0.13 -9.63
N GLU A 35 -6.42 0.76 -8.82
CA GLU A 35 -5.64 0.10 -7.77
C GLU A 35 -6.35 0.17 -6.40
N SER A 36 -7.21 1.17 -6.22
CA SER A 36 -8.13 1.29 -5.09
C SER A 36 -9.51 1.78 -5.56
N LEU A 37 -10.57 1.46 -4.81
CA LEU A 37 -11.92 1.99 -5.02
C LEU A 37 -12.36 2.74 -3.76
N ALA A 38 -12.28 4.08 -3.80
CA ALA A 38 -12.88 4.95 -2.81
C ALA A 38 -14.15 5.54 -3.41
N LEU A 39 -15.29 4.93 -3.15
CA LEU A 39 -16.54 5.26 -3.84
C LEU A 39 -17.53 5.99 -2.94
N LYS A 40 -18.22 6.97 -3.50
CA LYS A 40 -19.36 7.63 -2.87
C LYS A 40 -20.56 7.61 -3.81
N GLY A 41 -21.75 7.31 -3.31
CA GLY A 41 -22.96 7.41 -4.11
C GLY A 41 -23.14 8.85 -4.61
N CYS A 42 -23.31 9.02 -5.93
CA CYS A 42 -23.52 10.32 -6.53
C CYS A 42 -24.88 10.88 -6.06
N SER A 43 -24.86 11.99 -5.32
CA SER A 43 -26.06 12.60 -4.74
C SER A 43 -26.75 13.60 -5.67
N ASP A 44 -26.12 13.98 -6.79
CA ASP A 44 -26.68 14.88 -7.79
C ASP A 44 -27.63 14.11 -8.72
N THR A 45 -28.93 14.27 -8.51
CA THR A 45 -29.97 13.51 -9.21
C THR A 45 -30.05 13.83 -10.70
N GLU A 46 -29.73 15.07 -11.11
CA GLU A 46 -29.72 15.46 -12.52
C GLU A 46 -28.53 14.82 -13.23
N LEU A 47 -27.36 14.86 -12.61
CA LEU A 47 -26.16 14.20 -13.11
C LEU A 47 -26.36 12.69 -13.19
N VAL A 48 -26.88 12.05 -12.14
CA VAL A 48 -27.18 10.60 -12.14
C VAL A 48 -28.10 10.24 -13.32
N SER A 49 -29.19 10.99 -13.49
CA SER A 49 -30.15 10.77 -14.58
C SER A 49 -29.51 10.90 -15.97
N LYS A 50 -28.51 11.79 -16.11
CA LYS A 50 -27.72 11.95 -17.34
C LYS A 50 -26.76 10.78 -17.55
N LEU A 51 -25.99 10.42 -16.52
CA LEU A 51 -24.98 9.37 -16.61
C LEU A 51 -25.61 8.00 -16.87
N LEU A 52 -26.75 7.67 -16.25
CA LEU A 52 -27.47 6.41 -16.48
C LEU A 52 -27.92 6.21 -17.94
N LYS A 53 -28.14 7.30 -18.69
CA LYS A 53 -28.52 7.27 -20.11
C LYS A 53 -27.33 7.28 -21.07
N SER A 54 -26.10 7.38 -20.56
CA SER A 54 -24.90 7.35 -21.38
C SER A 54 -24.75 5.98 -22.06
N GLU A 55 -24.30 5.97 -23.30
CA GLU A 55 -23.91 4.74 -24.01
C GLU A 55 -22.41 4.45 -23.83
N ASP A 56 -21.64 5.37 -23.24
CA ASP A 56 -20.18 5.29 -23.08
C ASP A 56 -19.74 4.43 -21.90
N TRP A 57 -20.66 3.79 -21.19
CA TRP A 57 -20.32 2.84 -20.12
C TRP A 57 -19.58 1.64 -20.71
N ALA A 58 -18.38 1.36 -20.18
CA ALA A 58 -17.58 0.20 -20.57
C ALA A 58 -17.33 -0.72 -19.37
N GLN A 59 -17.36 -2.03 -19.59
CA GLN A 59 -17.02 -3.00 -18.54
C GLN A 59 -15.54 -2.89 -18.15
N GLY A 60 -15.25 -2.92 -16.86
CA GLY A 60 -13.88 -2.96 -16.35
C GLY A 60 -13.13 -4.22 -16.77
N SER A 61 -11.89 -4.07 -17.23
CA SER A 61 -11.07 -5.18 -17.73
C SER A 61 -10.10 -5.78 -16.70
N ARG A 62 -9.90 -5.11 -15.56
CA ARG A 62 -9.05 -5.61 -14.47
C ARG A 62 -9.85 -6.57 -13.58
N LYS A 63 -9.19 -7.59 -13.01
CA LYS A 63 -9.81 -8.59 -12.12
C LYS A 63 -10.66 -7.96 -11.00
N PHE A 64 -10.18 -6.87 -10.40
CA PHE A 64 -10.91 -6.17 -9.33
C PHE A 64 -12.12 -5.34 -9.83
N LEU A 65 -12.22 -5.08 -11.14
CA LEU A 65 -13.22 -4.22 -11.76
C LEU A 65 -14.18 -4.97 -12.69
N GLU A 66 -14.06 -6.30 -12.80
CA GLU A 66 -14.81 -7.11 -13.77
C GLU A 66 -16.34 -7.04 -13.58
N ASN A 67 -16.78 -6.76 -12.35
CA ASN A 67 -18.19 -6.63 -11.96
C ASN A 67 -18.73 -5.20 -12.07
N TYR A 68 -17.94 -4.27 -12.64
CA TYR A 68 -18.31 -2.87 -12.76
C TYR A 68 -18.39 -2.40 -14.20
N MET A 69 -19.40 -1.57 -14.50
CA MET A 69 -19.37 -0.65 -15.62
C MET A 69 -18.68 0.64 -15.18
N ILE A 70 -17.82 1.18 -16.03
CA ILE A 70 -17.01 2.38 -15.78
C ILE A 70 -17.36 3.44 -16.83
N LEU A 71 -17.53 4.68 -16.38
CA LEU A 71 -17.73 5.84 -17.23
C LEU A 71 -16.78 6.95 -16.79
N THR A 72 -16.11 7.59 -17.75
CA THR A 72 -15.40 8.86 -17.49
C THR A 72 -16.25 10.00 -18.03
N TYR A 73 -16.60 10.94 -17.15
CA TYR A 73 -17.40 12.10 -17.52
C TYR A 73 -16.86 13.33 -16.78
N ASP A 74 -16.59 14.41 -17.54
CA ASP A 74 -16.04 15.67 -17.02
C ASP A 74 -14.76 15.50 -16.17
N GLY A 75 -13.85 14.64 -16.63
CA GLY A 75 -12.59 14.35 -15.94
C GLY A 75 -12.71 13.47 -14.69
N LYS A 76 -13.92 13.08 -14.29
CA LYS A 76 -14.18 12.18 -13.16
C LYS A 76 -14.58 10.79 -13.63
N ARG A 77 -14.29 9.79 -12.80
CA ARG A 77 -14.73 8.41 -13.02
C ARG A 77 -15.97 8.08 -12.20
N TYR A 78 -16.82 7.27 -12.79
CA TYR A 78 -18.03 6.75 -12.19
C TYR A 78 -18.13 5.24 -12.41
N TYR A 79 -18.77 4.56 -11.46
CA TYR A 79 -18.94 3.11 -11.47
C TYR A 79 -20.40 2.73 -11.25
N ARG A 80 -20.82 1.62 -11.86
CA ARG A 80 -22.08 0.93 -11.58
C ARG A 80 -21.79 -0.55 -11.46
N LYS A 81 -22.49 -1.24 -10.57
CA LYS A 81 -22.39 -2.71 -10.49
C LYS A 81 -23.21 -3.33 -11.61
N ILE A 82 -22.60 -4.24 -12.37
CA ILE A 82 -23.25 -4.90 -13.51
C ILE A 82 -24.52 -5.64 -13.07
N GLU A 83 -24.48 -6.32 -11.93
CA GLU A 83 -25.61 -7.08 -11.37
C GLU A 83 -26.84 -6.21 -11.01
N ASN A 84 -26.65 -4.92 -10.78
CA ASN A 84 -27.71 -4.00 -10.35
C ASN A 84 -28.31 -3.22 -11.52
N ILE A 85 -27.81 -3.38 -12.75
CA ILE A 85 -28.25 -2.56 -13.88
C ILE A 85 -29.74 -2.81 -14.15
N GLY A 86 -30.53 -1.74 -14.14
CA GLY A 86 -31.97 -1.80 -14.36
C GLY A 86 -32.81 -2.21 -13.14
N THR A 87 -32.21 -2.31 -11.96
CA THR A 87 -32.91 -2.49 -10.68
C THR A 87 -32.99 -1.18 -9.90
N ASP A 88 -33.74 -1.17 -8.80
CA ASP A 88 -33.77 -0.02 -7.88
C ASP A 88 -32.42 0.23 -7.15
N ASP A 89 -31.51 -0.75 -7.22
CA ASP A 89 -30.17 -0.69 -6.62
C ASP A 89 -29.08 -0.25 -7.63
N ASP A 90 -29.47 0.25 -8.80
CA ASP A 90 -28.59 0.80 -9.84
C ASP A 90 -28.00 2.16 -9.44
N ILE A 91 -27.07 2.10 -8.50
CA ILE A 91 -26.41 3.29 -7.95
C ILE A 91 -25.23 3.68 -8.84
N VAL A 92 -25.19 4.97 -9.21
CA VAL A 92 -24.01 5.59 -9.81
C VAL A 92 -23.06 6.01 -8.68
N TRP A 93 -21.92 5.35 -8.61
CA TRP A 93 -20.86 5.64 -7.66
C TRP A 93 -19.85 6.60 -8.29
N GLU A 94 -19.55 7.71 -7.63
CA GLU A 94 -18.46 8.62 -7.96
C GLU A 94 -17.15 8.10 -7.38
N ASP A 95 -16.08 8.10 -8.19
CA ASP A 95 -14.72 7.88 -7.71
C ASP A 95 -14.27 9.09 -6.90
N LEU A 96 -13.95 8.89 -5.63
CA LEU A 96 -13.32 9.91 -4.80
C LEU A 96 -11.82 10.01 -5.07
N HIS A 97 -11.23 9.07 -5.82
CA HIS A 97 -9.83 9.16 -6.19
C HIS A 97 -9.59 10.31 -7.17
N ASP A 98 -8.82 11.30 -6.77
CA ASP A 98 -8.27 12.30 -7.67
C ASP A 98 -6.90 11.82 -8.18
N PRO A 99 -6.75 11.48 -9.48
CA PRO A 99 -5.51 11.00 -10.06
C PRO A 99 -4.43 12.09 -10.12
N ASN A 100 -4.80 13.35 -9.89
CA ASN A 100 -3.88 14.47 -9.78
C ASN A 100 -3.51 14.76 -8.32
N GLU A 101 -4.22 14.17 -7.34
CA GLU A 101 -3.84 14.27 -5.95
C GLU A 101 -2.55 13.47 -5.74
N LYS A 102 -1.56 14.18 -5.23
CA LYS A 102 -0.20 13.72 -5.05
C LYS A 102 0.07 13.75 -3.57
N ASP A 103 -0.21 12.63 -2.91
CA ASP A 103 0.05 12.50 -1.48
C ASP A 103 1.57 12.46 -1.28
N VAL A 104 2.10 13.47 -0.60
CA VAL A 104 3.52 13.50 -0.25
C VAL A 104 3.75 12.50 0.88
N ILE A 105 4.64 11.54 0.64
CA ILE A 105 5.01 10.52 1.61
C ILE A 105 6.52 10.53 1.84
N TYR A 106 6.92 9.98 2.98
CA TYR A 106 8.31 9.74 3.35
C TYR A 106 8.54 8.25 3.41
N VAL A 107 9.66 7.81 2.84
CA VAL A 107 10.00 6.40 2.72
C VAL A 107 11.40 6.10 3.21
N THR A 108 11.59 4.88 3.70
CA THR A 108 12.90 4.29 3.98
C THR A 108 12.82 2.81 3.65
N SER A 109 13.94 2.24 3.21
CA SER A 109 14.04 0.81 2.96
C SER A 109 15.00 0.13 3.91
N VAL A 110 14.63 -1.08 4.32
CA VAL A 110 15.46 -1.93 5.15
C VAL A 110 15.58 -3.32 4.53
N VAL A 111 16.65 -4.00 4.93
CA VAL A 111 16.87 -5.41 4.68
C VAL A 111 17.17 -6.10 6.00
N PHE A 112 16.65 -7.29 6.20
CA PHE A 112 16.80 -8.07 7.42
C PHE A 112 16.88 -9.57 7.13
N GLU A 113 17.37 -10.34 8.10
CA GLU A 113 17.35 -11.80 8.04
C GLU A 113 16.09 -12.33 8.76
N PRO A 114 15.26 -13.15 8.09
CA PRO A 114 14.11 -13.79 8.71
C PRO A 114 14.51 -14.87 9.72
N GLU A 115 13.65 -15.10 10.70
CA GLU A 115 13.85 -16.09 11.76
C GLU A 115 12.63 -17.03 11.87
N PRO A 116 12.59 -18.13 11.10
CA PRO A 116 11.45 -19.06 11.09
C PRO A 116 11.11 -19.64 12.46
N GLU A 117 12.10 -19.75 13.34
CA GLU A 117 11.91 -20.17 14.73
C GLU A 117 11.08 -19.19 15.58
N LEU A 118 10.87 -17.95 15.09
CA LEU A 118 10.04 -16.91 15.67
C LEU A 118 8.78 -16.65 14.81
N GLU A 119 8.34 -17.65 14.06
CA GLU A 119 7.12 -17.66 13.23
C GLU A 119 7.20 -16.77 11.97
N GLU A 120 8.40 -16.35 11.59
CA GLU A 120 8.64 -15.67 10.31
C GLU A 120 8.64 -16.67 9.15
N ASN A 121 8.58 -16.16 7.92
CA ASN A 121 8.70 -17.00 6.74
C ASN A 121 10.13 -17.55 6.61
N GLU A 122 10.28 -18.67 5.90
CA GLU A 122 11.60 -19.18 5.52
C GLU A 122 12.37 -18.12 4.72
N PRO A 123 13.69 -17.94 4.92
CA PRO A 123 14.48 -16.95 4.17
C PRO A 123 14.42 -17.11 2.65
N SER A 124 14.03 -18.30 2.17
CA SER A 124 13.86 -18.59 0.75
C SER A 124 12.50 -18.20 0.16
N ASP A 125 11.54 -17.88 1.02
CA ASP A 125 10.19 -17.45 0.64
C ASP A 125 10.24 -16.03 0.05
N PRO A 126 9.70 -15.82 -1.17
CA PRO A 126 9.70 -14.49 -1.79
C PRO A 126 8.76 -13.49 -1.10
N TYR A 127 7.86 -13.94 -0.21
CA TYR A 127 6.96 -13.04 0.50
C TYR A 127 7.53 -12.69 1.87
N VAL A 128 7.52 -11.39 2.18
CA VAL A 128 7.87 -10.88 3.51
C VAL A 128 6.84 -11.37 4.52
N SER A 129 7.31 -11.89 5.66
CA SER A 129 6.42 -12.43 6.70
C SER A 129 5.60 -11.32 7.36
N GLN A 130 4.37 -11.65 7.75
CA GLN A 130 3.51 -10.79 8.57
C GLN A 130 4.02 -10.68 10.01
N TYR A 131 4.74 -11.69 10.51
CA TYR A 131 5.35 -11.67 11.83
C TYR A 131 6.83 -11.28 11.70
N PRO A 132 7.33 -10.31 12.47
CA PRO A 132 6.65 -9.29 13.28
C PRO A 132 6.23 -8.03 12.51
N LEU A 133 6.20 -8.08 11.16
CA LEU A 133 5.99 -6.91 10.31
C LEU A 133 4.73 -6.11 10.67
N ASP A 134 3.57 -6.76 10.82
CA ASP A 134 2.30 -6.07 11.08
C ASP A 134 2.34 -5.27 12.40
N ASP A 135 2.94 -5.82 13.45
CA ASP A 135 3.12 -5.13 14.72
C ASP A 135 4.11 -3.94 14.61
N ILE A 136 5.10 -4.02 13.71
CA ILE A 136 5.99 -2.88 13.38
C ILE A 136 5.17 -1.79 12.70
N LEU A 137 4.32 -2.14 11.72
CA LEU A 137 3.45 -1.19 11.01
C LEU A 137 2.57 -0.42 12.00
N ASP A 138 1.88 -1.15 12.89
CA ASP A 138 1.00 -0.57 13.89
C ASP A 138 1.74 0.27 14.94
N LYS A 139 2.87 -0.22 15.45
CA LYS A 139 3.64 0.48 16.49
C LYS A 139 4.18 1.83 16.01
N PHE A 140 4.61 1.89 14.75
CA PHE A 140 5.29 3.06 14.20
C PHE A 140 4.41 3.91 13.29
N PHE A 141 3.16 3.51 13.03
CA PHE A 141 2.23 4.20 12.12
C PHE A 141 2.82 4.33 10.71
N VAL A 142 3.37 3.23 10.20
CA VAL A 142 3.93 3.11 8.85
C VAL A 142 3.21 2.00 8.08
N TYR A 143 3.36 1.96 6.77
CA TYR A 143 2.85 0.88 5.91
C TYR A 143 3.91 0.43 4.92
N CYS A 144 3.77 -0.78 4.37
CA CYS A 144 4.65 -1.26 3.30
C CYS A 144 4.28 -0.58 1.98
N ASN A 145 5.22 0.15 1.38
CA ASN A 145 5.05 0.81 0.09
C ASN A 145 5.61 -0.02 -1.07
N ASP A 146 6.65 -0.81 -0.81
CA ASP A 146 7.24 -1.71 -1.78
C ASP A 146 7.75 -2.96 -1.04
N MET A 147 7.35 -4.12 -1.54
CA MET A 147 7.78 -5.42 -1.01
C MET A 147 8.94 -6.00 -1.81
N TYR A 148 9.57 -5.24 -2.72
CA TYR A 148 10.79 -5.63 -3.44
C TYR A 148 10.75 -7.07 -3.95
N GLU A 149 9.68 -7.43 -4.66
CA GLU A 149 9.39 -8.81 -5.05
C GLU A 149 10.56 -9.48 -5.78
N LYS A 150 11.28 -8.73 -6.63
CA LYS A 150 12.44 -9.25 -7.37
C LYS A 150 13.61 -9.56 -6.45
N GLU A 151 13.93 -8.65 -5.53
CA GLU A 151 14.99 -8.84 -4.56
C GLU A 151 14.67 -10.04 -3.66
N ASN A 152 13.45 -10.12 -3.13
CA ASN A 152 12.98 -11.22 -2.28
C ASN A 152 12.86 -12.56 -3.05
N GLU A 153 12.58 -12.55 -4.35
CA GLU A 153 12.67 -13.74 -5.18
C GLU A 153 14.11 -14.22 -5.39
N SER A 154 15.09 -13.32 -5.39
CA SER A 154 16.47 -13.61 -5.78
C SER A 154 17.42 -13.89 -4.61
N ASP A 155 17.30 -13.15 -3.50
CA ASP A 155 18.07 -13.35 -2.28
C ASP A 155 17.34 -14.34 -1.37
N LYS A 156 18.01 -15.44 -1.02
CA LYS A 156 17.43 -16.54 -0.23
C LYS A 156 17.82 -16.48 1.23
N ASN A 157 18.39 -15.37 1.69
CA ASN A 157 18.82 -15.18 3.07
C ASN A 157 18.21 -13.94 3.73
N HIS A 158 17.66 -13.02 2.94
CA HIS A 158 17.16 -11.74 3.44
C HIS A 158 15.80 -11.39 2.87
N SER A 159 15.05 -10.60 3.63
CA SER A 159 13.84 -9.91 3.17
C SER A 159 14.09 -8.41 3.07
N TYR A 160 13.53 -7.80 2.02
CA TYR A 160 13.63 -6.40 1.67
C TYR A 160 12.24 -5.76 1.74
N VAL A 161 12.11 -4.61 2.39
CA VAL A 161 10.85 -3.87 2.48
C VAL A 161 11.09 -2.37 2.50
N GLU A 162 10.24 -1.63 1.79
CA GLU A 162 10.13 -0.18 1.89
C GLU A 162 8.95 0.18 2.78
N PHE A 163 9.22 0.92 3.84
CA PHE A 163 8.20 1.51 4.68
C PHE A 163 7.89 2.94 4.24
N ALA A 164 6.62 3.33 4.34
CA ALA A 164 6.15 4.67 4.07
C ALA A 164 5.28 5.23 5.20
N SER A 165 5.24 6.55 5.27
CA SER A 165 4.28 7.32 6.07
C SER A 165 4.15 8.72 5.49
N GLU A 166 2.98 9.34 5.64
CA GLU A 166 2.76 10.77 5.37
C GLU A 166 3.56 11.67 6.33
N LYS A 167 4.05 11.13 7.45
CA LYS A 167 4.79 11.86 8.49
C LYS A 167 6.22 11.37 8.60
N ILE A 168 7.17 12.27 8.35
CA ILE A 168 8.61 11.97 8.51
C ILE A 168 8.96 11.51 9.93
N ASP A 169 8.26 12.01 10.96
CA ASP A 169 8.49 11.62 12.35
C ASP A 169 8.19 10.16 12.64
N ASP A 170 7.27 9.55 11.88
CA ASP A 170 6.92 8.14 12.03
C ASP A 170 8.01 7.25 11.40
N ILE A 171 8.56 7.66 10.24
CA ILE A 171 9.77 7.05 9.67
C ILE A 171 10.97 7.18 10.64
N LYS A 172 11.18 8.36 11.24
CA LYS A 172 12.26 8.56 12.22
C LYS A 172 12.15 7.63 13.42
N LYS A 173 10.94 7.41 13.95
CA LYS A 173 10.71 6.46 15.05
C LYS A 173 10.95 5.04 14.59
N LEU A 174 10.47 4.66 13.40
CA LEU A 174 10.69 3.34 12.82
C LEU A 174 12.20 3.03 12.75
N LEU A 175 13.02 3.97 12.33
CA LEU A 175 14.48 3.77 12.23
C LEU A 175 15.18 3.43 13.57
N SER A 176 14.49 3.51 14.71
CA SER A 176 14.99 2.96 15.98
C SER A 176 15.18 1.44 15.97
N ILE A 177 14.63 0.71 14.98
CA ILE A 177 14.83 -0.73 14.81
C ILE A 177 16.15 -1.10 14.11
N ILE A 178 16.86 -0.13 13.52
CA ILE A 178 18.11 -0.42 12.80
C ILE A 178 19.15 -0.97 13.78
N GLY A 179 19.76 -2.11 13.42
CA GLY A 179 20.71 -2.83 14.26
C GLY A 179 20.09 -3.54 15.47
N LYS A 180 18.76 -3.61 15.54
CA LYS A 180 18.01 -4.30 16.60
C LYS A 180 17.55 -5.67 16.15
N HIS A 181 17.26 -6.52 17.12
CA HIS A 181 16.49 -7.75 16.92
C HIS A 181 15.03 -7.45 17.22
N VAL A 182 14.17 -7.68 16.24
CA VAL A 182 12.72 -7.42 16.33
C VAL A 182 11.95 -8.70 16.07
N TYR A 183 11.06 -9.04 17.00
CA TYR A 183 10.32 -10.30 16.96
C TYR A 183 9.09 -10.25 17.85
N ASN A 184 8.14 -11.15 17.58
CA ASN A 184 7.00 -11.37 18.45
C ASN A 184 7.30 -12.39 19.53
N LYS A 185 6.79 -12.14 20.74
CA LYS A 185 6.94 -13.06 21.86
C LYS A 185 5.63 -13.23 22.60
N LEU A 186 5.22 -14.49 22.76
CA LEU A 186 4.10 -14.86 23.61
C LEU A 186 4.50 -14.70 25.09
N GLU A 187 3.77 -13.85 25.82
CA GLU A 187 3.90 -13.68 27.27
C GLU A 187 2.50 -13.80 27.90
N GLY A 188 2.20 -15.00 28.41
CA GLY A 188 0.86 -15.34 28.90
C GLY A 188 -0.10 -15.57 27.74
N GLU A 189 -1.21 -14.84 27.72
CA GLU A 189 -2.23 -14.90 26.66
C GLU A 189 -2.04 -13.82 25.58
N TYR A 190 -0.97 -13.03 25.67
CA TYR A 190 -0.71 -11.89 24.79
C TYR A 190 0.58 -12.08 24.01
N VAL A 191 0.56 -11.60 22.76
CA VAL A 191 1.76 -11.48 21.93
C VAL A 191 2.26 -10.04 22.02
N TYR A 192 3.55 -9.87 22.25
CA TYR A 192 4.19 -8.56 22.32
C TYR A 192 5.30 -8.45 21.28
N LEU A 193 5.37 -7.31 20.61
CA LEU A 193 6.54 -6.93 19.83
C LEU A 193 7.71 -6.59 20.77
N LYS A 194 8.83 -7.30 20.61
CA LYS A 194 10.11 -7.03 21.28
C LYS A 194 11.05 -6.35 20.29
N ILE A 195 11.81 -5.37 20.79
CA ILE A 195 12.82 -4.62 20.05
C ILE A 195 14.04 -4.51 20.98
N GLU A 196 15.09 -5.26 20.69
CA GLU A 196 16.27 -5.43 21.57
C GLU A 196 17.58 -5.01 20.91
#